data_AF-A0A9P0Z9D8-F1
#
_entry.id   AF-A0A9P0Z9D8-F1
#
_cell.length_a   1.000
_cell.length_b   1.000
_cell.length_c   1.000
_cell.angle_alpha   90.00
_cell.angle_beta   90.00
_cell.angle_gamma   90.00
#
_symmetry.space_group_name_H-M   'P 1'
#
loop_
_entity.id
_entity.type
_entity.pdbx_description
1 polymer ?
#
loop_
_entity_poly.entity_id
_entity_poly.type
_entity_poly.pdbx_seq_one_letter_code
_entity_poly.pdbx_strand_id
1 'polypeptide(L)'
;MDLEVQGFKTSAIGTMDVALSPLAAKSLSESERAEALHKRATLRIATSLDGEFNSAIADLVDSVWLKGDDVKARCLLGECYEKKELKVEAQKCYEDALKVQPDYSPALVALSRLAA
;
A
#
# COMPACT_ATOMS: atom_id res chain seq x y z
N MET A 1 6.54 6.35 25.06
CA MET A 1 6.83 4.89 24.97
C MET A 1 7.08 4.50 23.51
N ASP A 2 7.83 5.32 22.76
CA ASP A 2 7.67 5.34 21.29
C ASP A 2 8.88 4.81 20.51
N LEU A 3 10.04 4.63 21.14
CA LEU A 3 11.24 4.10 20.45
C LEU A 3 11.18 2.58 20.25
N GLU A 4 10.64 1.81 21.20
CA GLU A 4 10.57 0.34 21.08
C GLU A 4 9.59 -0.09 19.97
N VAL A 5 8.45 0.61 19.87
CA VAL A 5 7.45 0.37 18.82
C VAL A 5 8.01 0.74 17.44
N GLN A 6 8.79 1.83 17.34
CA GLN A 6 9.47 2.21 16.11
C GLN A 6 10.56 1.20 15.71
N GLY A 7 11.36 0.72 16.68
CA GLY A 7 12.38 -0.30 16.43
C GLY A 7 11.82 -1.64 15.95
N PHE A 8 10.66 -2.06 16.47
CA PHE A 8 9.98 -3.27 16.00
C PHE A 8 9.48 -3.12 14.56
N LYS A 9 8.90 -1.97 14.19
CA LYS A 9 8.38 -1.73 12.85
C LYS A 9 9.48 -1.64 11.78
N THR A 10 10.60 -0.99 12.08
CA THR A 10 11.75 -0.93 11.15
C THR A 10 12.40 -2.31 10.98
N SER A 11 12.47 -3.11 12.04
CA SER A 11 12.91 -4.51 11.97
C SER A 11 11.99 -5.38 11.10
N ALA A 12 10.68 -5.17 11.20
CA ALA A 12 9.71 -5.86 10.35
C ALA A 12 9.90 -5.50 8.87
N ILE A 13 10.10 -4.22 8.52
CA ILE A 13 10.39 -3.79 7.14
C ILE A 13 11.63 -4.50 6.59
N GLY A 14 12.72 -4.53 7.37
CA GLY A 14 13.96 -5.20 6.95
C GLY A 14 13.79 -6.71 6.71
N THR A 15 12.97 -7.38 7.51
CA THR A 15 12.65 -8.81 7.30
C THR A 15 11.90 -9.01 5.99
N MET A 16 10.97 -8.10 5.68
CA MET A 16 10.20 -8.14 4.44
C MET A 16 11.05 -7.80 3.22
N ASP A 17 12.06 -6.94 3.36
CA ASP A 17 13.04 -6.69 2.30
C ASP A 17 13.82 -7.95 1.91
N VAL A 18 14.23 -8.75 2.89
CA VAL A 18 14.88 -10.04 2.64
C VAL A 18 13.93 -11.02 1.97
N ALA A 19 12.69 -11.13 2.47
CA ALA A 19 11.67 -12.03 1.91
C ALA A 19 11.29 -11.67 0.46
N LEU A 20 11.30 -10.38 0.13
CA LEU A 20 10.98 -9.87 -1.21
C LEU A 20 12.22 -9.74 -2.12
N SER A 21 13.39 -10.18 -1.67
CA SER A 21 14.60 -10.21 -2.50
C SER A 21 14.42 -11.11 -3.74
N PRO A 22 15.12 -10.85 -4.86
CA PRO A 22 14.93 -11.60 -6.10
C PRO A 22 15.14 -13.12 -5.99
N LEU A 23 15.89 -13.59 -4.99
CA LEU A 23 16.10 -15.01 -4.73
C LEU A 23 14.95 -15.61 -3.90
N ALA A 24 14.56 -14.93 -2.81
CA ALA A 24 13.51 -15.41 -1.90
C ALA A 24 12.10 -15.25 -2.49
N ALA A 25 11.86 -14.19 -3.27
CA ALA A 25 10.57 -13.95 -3.89
C ALA A 25 10.17 -15.02 -4.92
N LYS A 26 11.13 -15.77 -5.47
CA LYS A 26 10.87 -16.88 -6.40
C LYS A 26 10.22 -18.10 -5.74
N SER A 27 10.39 -18.26 -4.43
CA SER A 27 9.75 -19.35 -3.68
C SER A 27 8.36 -18.98 -3.16
N LEU A 28 7.93 -17.72 -3.31
CA LEU A 28 6.60 -17.25 -2.92
C LEU A 28 5.64 -17.33 -4.10
N SER A 29 4.38 -17.68 -3.83
CA SER A 29 3.29 -17.48 -4.78
C SER A 29 3.04 -16.00 -5.04
N GLU A 30 2.38 -15.68 -6.16
CA GLU A 30 1.99 -14.30 -6.48
C GLU A 30 1.13 -13.68 -5.37
N SER A 31 0.22 -14.45 -4.77
CA SER A 31 -0.62 -14.00 -3.67
C SER A 31 0.20 -13.69 -2.40
N GLU A 32 1.14 -14.56 -2.02
CA GLU A 32 2.00 -14.34 -0.86
C GLU A 32 2.91 -13.13 -1.06
N ARG A 33 3.45 -12.97 -2.27
CA ARG A 33 4.25 -11.82 -2.64
C ARG A 33 3.43 -10.53 -2.60
N ALA A 34 2.21 -10.55 -3.13
CA ALA A 34 1.30 -9.40 -3.09
C ALA A 34 0.99 -8.99 -1.65
N GLU A 35 0.71 -9.95 -0.77
CA GLU A 35 0.39 -9.67 0.63
C GLU A 35 1.60 -9.17 1.41
N ALA A 36 2.80 -9.71 1.16
CA ALA A 36 4.03 -9.20 1.72
C ALA A 36 4.30 -7.74 1.28
N LEU A 37 4.11 -7.42 0.01
CA LEU A 37 4.26 -6.05 -0.48
C LEU A 37 3.27 -5.08 0.17
N HIS A 38 1.99 -5.43 0.24
CA HIS A 38 0.96 -4.62 0.91
C HIS A 38 1.31 -4.38 2.40
N LYS A 39 1.67 -5.44 3.13
CA LYS A 39 2.07 -5.31 4.54
C LYS A 39 3.30 -4.40 4.70
N ARG A 40 4.30 -4.50 3.82
CA ARG A 40 5.51 -3.68 3.88
C ARG A 40 5.18 -2.21 3.61
N ALA A 41 4.35 -1.94 2.61
CA ALA A 41 3.86 -0.60 2.33
C ALA A 41 3.13 0.02 3.52
N THR A 42 2.25 -0.74 4.18
CA THR A 42 1.50 -0.29 5.36
C THR A 42 2.45 0.12 6.49
N LEU A 43 3.51 -0.68 6.71
CA LEU A 43 4.53 -0.34 7.71
C LEU A 43 5.29 0.92 7.32
N ARG A 44 5.75 1.04 6.07
CA ARG A 44 6.48 2.22 5.57
C ARG A 44 5.66 3.50 5.73
N ILE A 45 4.36 3.45 5.45
CA ILE A 45 3.44 4.59 5.66
C ILE A 45 3.33 4.92 7.15
N ALA A 46 3.13 3.90 7.99
CA ALA A 46 2.97 4.09 9.44
C ALA A 46 4.24 4.55 10.16
N THR A 47 5.42 4.37 9.56
CA THR A 47 6.72 4.81 10.10
C THR A 47 7.27 6.05 9.41
N SER A 48 6.67 6.50 8.31
CA SER A 48 7.19 7.63 7.52
C SER A 48 6.94 8.97 8.19
N LEU A 49 7.99 9.79 8.20
CA LEU A 49 7.90 11.21 8.57
C LEU A 49 7.74 12.15 7.36
N ASP A 50 8.09 11.74 6.12
CA ASP A 50 7.65 12.38 4.86
C ASP A 50 8.34 11.82 3.57
N GLY A 51 9.25 10.84 3.70
CA GLY A 51 10.07 10.35 2.58
C GLY A 51 9.67 9.01 1.93
N GLU A 52 9.03 8.08 2.64
CA GLU A 52 8.85 6.70 2.11
C GLU A 52 7.52 6.43 1.40
N PHE A 53 6.70 7.46 1.16
CA PHE A 53 5.50 7.31 0.33
C PHE A 53 5.84 6.76 -1.06
N ASN A 54 6.99 7.12 -1.64
CA ASN A 54 7.42 6.58 -2.93
C ASN A 54 7.67 5.06 -2.87
N SER A 55 8.33 4.60 -1.81
CA SER A 55 8.62 3.17 -1.61
C SER A 55 7.36 2.38 -1.26
N ALA A 56 6.42 2.99 -0.52
CA ALA A 56 5.11 2.41 -0.26
C ALA A 56 4.26 2.34 -1.54
N ILE A 57 4.28 3.38 -2.38
CA ILE A 57 3.60 3.39 -3.68
C ILE A 57 4.14 2.27 -4.56
N ALA A 58 5.47 2.11 -4.67
CA ALA A 58 6.06 1.04 -5.47
C ALA A 58 5.61 -0.35 -4.99
N ASP A 59 5.64 -0.58 -3.68
CA ASP A 59 5.14 -1.83 -3.09
C ASP A 59 3.65 -2.07 -3.39
N LEU A 60 2.83 -1.03 -3.28
CA LEU A 60 1.38 -1.13 -3.51
C LEU A 60 1.04 -1.33 -4.98
N VAL A 61 1.77 -0.69 -5.90
CA VAL A 61 1.61 -0.92 -7.34
C VAL A 61 1.90 -2.38 -7.69
N ASP A 62 3.02 -2.92 -7.20
CA ASP A 62 3.37 -4.33 -7.43
C ASP A 62 2.36 -5.27 -6.77
N SER A 63 1.90 -4.94 -5.55
CA SER A 63 0.89 -5.71 -4.83
C SER A 63 -0.44 -5.78 -5.60
N VAL A 64 -0.94 -4.63 -6.07
CA VAL A 64 -2.18 -4.54 -6.85
C VAL A 64 -2.03 -5.18 -8.23
N TRP A 65 -0.83 -5.16 -8.83
CA TRP A 65 -0.56 -5.84 -10.08
C TRP A 65 -0.59 -7.36 -9.94
N LEU A 66 0.03 -7.89 -8.87
CA LEU A 66 0.02 -9.33 -8.55
C LEU A 66 -1.36 -9.80 -8.08
N LYS A 67 -2.09 -8.95 -7.35
CA LYS A 67 -3.39 -9.26 -6.77
C LYS A 67 -4.37 -8.12 -7.00
N GLY A 68 -5.02 -8.19 -8.17
CA GLY A 68 -5.96 -7.17 -8.62
C GLY A 68 -7.23 -7.04 -7.78
N ASP A 69 -7.56 -7.99 -6.91
CA ASP A 69 -8.76 -7.96 -6.06
C ASP A 69 -8.50 -7.42 -4.64
N ASP A 70 -7.26 -7.04 -4.29
CA ASP A 70 -6.96 -6.41 -3.00
C ASP A 70 -7.41 -4.94 -2.98
N VAL A 71 -8.70 -4.76 -2.67
CA VAL A 71 -9.34 -3.44 -2.55
C VAL A 71 -8.65 -2.57 -1.49
N LYS A 72 -8.13 -3.17 -0.42
CA LYS A 72 -7.44 -2.45 0.66
C LYS A 72 -6.12 -1.89 0.18
N ALA A 73 -5.30 -2.71 -0.50
CA ALA A 73 -4.03 -2.25 -1.09
C ALA A 73 -4.26 -1.15 -2.12
N ARG A 74 -5.30 -1.28 -2.94
CA ARG A 74 -5.65 -0.26 -3.94
C ARG A 74 -6.12 1.05 -3.32
N CYS A 75 -6.90 1.03 -2.24
CA CYS A 75 -7.26 2.26 -1.54
C CYS A 75 -6.07 2.90 -0.84
N LEU A 76 -5.21 2.11 -0.21
CA LEU A 76 -3.98 2.62 0.41
C LEU A 76 -3.05 3.27 -0.62
N LEU A 77 -3.02 2.75 -1.85
CA LEU A 77 -2.31 3.37 -2.98
C LEU A 77 -2.90 4.76 -3.30
N GLY A 78 -4.23 4.85 -3.33
CA GLY A 78 -4.94 6.13 -3.50
C GLY A 78 -4.60 7.14 -2.40
N GLU A 79 -4.53 6.70 -1.14
CA GLU A 79 -4.17 7.56 -0.02
C GLU A 79 -2.74 8.09 -0.15
N CYS A 80 -1.80 7.22 -0.56
CA CYS A 80 -0.43 7.63 -0.84
C CYS A 80 -0.35 8.66 -1.97
N TYR A 81 -1.13 8.49 -3.03
CA TYR A 81 -1.19 9.47 -4.11
C TYR A 81 -1.81 10.80 -3.66
N GLU A 82 -2.84 10.80 -2.80
CA GLU A 82 -3.36 12.02 -2.16
C GLU A 82 -2.27 12.74 -1.37
N LYS A 83 -1.47 12.01 -0.60
CA LYS A 83 -0.33 12.57 0.17
C LYS A 83 0.78 13.13 -0.72
N LYS A 84 0.86 12.70 -1.97
CA LYS A 84 1.76 13.25 -2.99
C LYS A 84 1.09 14.30 -3.88
N GLU A 85 -0.12 14.73 -3.55
CA GLU A 85 -0.93 15.69 -4.32
C GLU A 85 -1.27 15.22 -5.75
N LEU A 86 -1.13 13.92 -6.02
CA LEU A 86 -1.43 13.27 -7.28
C LEU A 86 -2.92 12.86 -7.31
N LYS A 87 -3.80 13.87 -7.39
CA LYS A 87 -5.25 13.69 -7.22
C LYS A 87 -5.89 12.80 -8.29
N VAL A 88 -5.41 12.86 -9.54
CA VAL A 88 -5.98 12.09 -10.66
C VAL A 88 -5.70 10.60 -10.47
N GLU A 89 -4.48 10.25 -10.10
CA GLU A 89 -4.04 8.89 -9.80
C GLU A 89 -4.77 8.35 -8.56
N ALA A 90 -4.93 9.18 -7.52
CA ALA A 90 -5.68 8.82 -6.33
C ALA A 90 -7.15 8.50 -6.64
N GLN A 91 -7.83 9.40 -7.37
CA GLN A 91 -9.22 9.21 -7.78
C GLN A 91 -9.39 7.90 -8.56
N LYS A 92 -8.50 7.65 -9.53
CA LYS A 92 -8.54 6.41 -10.32
C LYS A 92 -8.40 5.16 -9.44
N CYS A 93 -7.51 5.18 -8.43
CA CYS A 93 -7.35 4.07 -7.51
C CYS A 93 -8.65 3.79 -6.72
N TYR A 94 -9.32 4.82 -6.24
CA TYR A 94 -10.58 4.66 -5.52
C TYR A 94 -11.73 4.20 -6.42
N GLU A 95 -11.83 4.71 -7.64
CA GLU A 95 -12.81 4.25 -8.62
C GLU A 95 -12.58 2.77 -8.98
N ASP A 96 -11.33 2.38 -9.21
CA ASP A 96 -10.98 0.98 -9.51
C ASP A 96 -11.23 0.06 -8.30
N ALA A 97 -11.07 0.56 -7.07
CA ALA A 97 -11.46 -0.17 -5.86
C ALA A 97 -12.98 -0.43 -5.82
N LEU A 98 -13.80 0.56 -6.20
CA LEU A 98 -15.26 0.43 -6.26
C LEU A 98 -15.74 -0.45 -7.41
N LYS A 99 -14.97 -0.60 -8.49
CA LYS A 99 -15.29 -1.60 -9.54
C LYS A 99 -15.19 -3.03 -9.03
N VAL A 100 -14.28 -3.29 -8.08
CA VAL A 100 -14.12 -4.60 -7.44
C VAL A 100 -15.11 -4.78 -6.29
N GLN A 101 -15.23 -3.78 -5.43
CA GLN A 101 -16.15 -3.76 -4.30
C GLN A 101 -16.95 -2.45 -4.26
N PRO A 102 -18.16 -2.41 -4.84
CA PRO A 102 -18.96 -1.18 -4.99
C PRO A 102 -19.37 -0.49 -3.69
N ASP A 103 -19.39 -1.20 -2.56
CA ASP A 103 -19.78 -0.68 -1.25
C ASP A 103 -18.58 -0.38 -0.33
N TYR A 104 -17.35 -0.37 -0.88
CA TYR A 104 -16.15 -0.15 -0.09
C TYR A 104 -16.09 1.28 0.46
N SER A 105 -16.49 1.42 1.72
CA SER A 105 -16.71 2.73 2.36
C SER A 105 -15.49 3.66 2.32
N PRO A 106 -14.24 3.19 2.55
CA PRO A 106 -13.07 4.07 2.48
C PRO A 106 -12.89 4.74 1.11
N ALA A 107 -13.15 4.02 0.01
CA ALA A 107 -13.06 4.60 -1.33
C ALA A 107 -14.16 5.63 -1.59
N LEU A 108 -15.40 5.36 -1.18
CA LEU A 108 -16.52 6.31 -1.30
C LEU A 108 -16.25 7.62 -0.54
N VAL A 109 -15.75 7.51 0.70
CA VAL A 109 -15.39 8.66 1.53
C VAL A 109 -14.25 9.44 0.90
N ALA A 110 -13.23 8.77 0.35
CA ALA A 110 -12.10 9.43 -0.29
C ALA A 110 -12.50 10.17 -1.57
N LEU A 111 -13.34 9.56 -2.43
CA LEU A 111 -13.87 10.22 -3.62
C LEU A 111 -14.73 11.44 -3.27
N SER A 112 -15.57 11.33 -2.24
CA SER A 112 -16.39 12.45 -1.76
C SER A 112 -15.52 13.60 -1.27
N ARG A 113 -14.40 13.31 -0.60
CA ARG A 113 -13.42 14.30 -0.15
C ARG A 113 -12.67 14.94 -1.33
N LEU A 114 -12.33 14.18 -2.37
CA LEU A 114 -11.60 14.68 -3.54
C LEU A 114 -12.45 15.55 -4.47
N ALA A 115 -13.77 15.36 -4.45
CA ALA A 115 -14.73 16.12 -5.24
C ALA A 115 -15.15 17.45 -4.59
N ALA A 116 -14.78 17.69 -3.33
CA ALA A 116 -15.06 18.92 -2.58
C ALA A 116 -13.96 19.97 -2.79
#